data_AF-A0AAE0R799-F1
#
_entry.id   AF-A0AAE0R799-F1
#
_cell.length_a   1.000
_cell.length_b   1.000
_cell.length_c   1.000
_cell.angle_alpha   90.00
_cell.angle_beta   90.00
_cell.angle_gamma   90.00
#
_symmetry.space_group_name_H-M   'P 1'
#
loop_
_entity.id
_entity.type
_entity.pdbx_description
1 polymer ?
#
loop_
_entity_poly.entity_id
_entity_poly.type
_entity_poly.pdbx_seq_one_letter_code
_entity_poly.pdbx_strand_id
1 'polypeptide(L)'
;MDQSGAALRDALDDTDRDMFRRSSDDINVFTEAVVGFISKLADDTVQKMIIRTFPNHKPWVDKTIRDALRSCATAYNVGLASGDMDSYKAASYNVQKALK
;
A
#
# COMPACT_ATOMS: atom_id res chain seq x y z
N MET A 1 3.24 -12.07 1.69
CA MET A 1 4.31 -11.59 2.59
C MET A 1 4.56 -10.15 2.22
N ASP A 2 4.50 -9.23 3.18
CA ASP A 2 4.75 -7.79 2.96
C ASP A 2 6.22 -7.57 2.59
N GLN A 3 6.49 -7.32 1.31
CA GLN A 3 7.85 -7.18 0.76
C GLN A 3 8.59 -5.99 1.41
N SER A 4 7.88 -4.93 1.77
CA SER A 4 8.46 -3.77 2.45
C SER A 4 8.91 -4.10 3.87
N GLY A 5 8.13 -4.90 4.61
CA GLY A 5 8.51 -5.36 5.96
C GLY A 5 9.75 -6.25 5.97
N ALA A 6 9.95 -7.10 4.95
CA ALA A 6 11.15 -7.91 4.83
C ALA A 6 12.38 -7.06 4.49
N ALA A 7 12.25 -6.12 3.54
CA ALA A 7 13.33 -5.22 3.15
C ALA A 7 13.78 -4.29 4.28
N LEU A 8 12.84 -3.80 5.11
CA LEU A 8 13.16 -2.96 6.26
C LEU A 8 14.00 -3.71 7.30
N ARG A 9 13.65 -4.98 7.54
CA ARG A 9 14.38 -5.84 8.50
C ARG A 9 15.79 -6.13 8.02
N ASP A 10 15.95 -6.50 6.75
CA ASP A 10 17.24 -6.76 6.12
C ASP A 10 18.17 -5.53 6.23
N ALA A 11 17.65 -4.34 5.91
CA ALA A 11 18.41 -3.10 6.04
C ALA A 11 18.81 -2.76 7.50
N LEU A 12 17.96 -3.07 8.48
CA LEU A 12 18.27 -2.89 9.91
C LEU A 12 19.30 -3.89 10.44
N ASP A 13 19.40 -5.07 9.83
CA ASP A 13 20.37 -6.10 10.18
C ASP A 13 21.74 -5.83 9.54
N ASP A 14 21.79 -5.22 8.34
CA ASP A 14 23.04 -4.77 7.68
C ASP A 14 23.63 -3.49 8.30
N THR A 15 22.81 -2.72 9.03
CA THR A 15 23.25 -1.45 9.62
C THR A 15 24.32 -1.63 10.70
N ASP A 16 25.47 -0.95 10.56
CA ASP A 16 26.47 -0.83 11.63
C ASP A 16 25.95 0.05 12.79
N ARG A 17 25.38 -0.60 13.79
CA ARG A 17 24.82 0.07 14.98
C ARG A 17 25.89 0.70 15.88
N ASP A 18 27.12 0.17 15.83
CA ASP A 18 28.23 0.68 16.63
C ASP A 18 28.69 2.05 16.13
N MET A 19 28.48 2.35 14.84
CA MET A 19 28.73 3.68 14.26
C MET A 19 28.03 4.80 15.06
N PHE A 20 26.75 4.65 15.39
CA PHE A 20 25.99 5.65 16.14
C PHE A 20 26.59 5.90 17.53
N ARG A 21 27.10 4.85 18.17
CA ARG A 21 27.74 4.96 19.49
C ARG A 21 29.08 5.69 19.40
N ARG A 22 29.83 5.51 18.31
CA ARG A 22 31.13 6.16 18.09
C ARG A 22 30.98 7.63 17.67
N SER A 23 29.86 8.00 17.08
CA SER A 23 29.59 9.35 16.56
C SER A 23 28.79 10.23 17.51
N SER A 24 28.44 9.73 18.70
CA SER A 24 27.58 10.45 19.65
C SER A 24 28.30 10.69 20.96
N ASP A 25 28.41 11.96 21.33
CA ASP A 25 29.09 12.38 22.56
C ASP A 25 28.25 12.14 23.82
N ASP A 26 26.93 12.02 23.66
CA ASP A 26 25.98 11.75 24.73
C ASP A 26 24.77 10.92 24.26
N ILE A 27 23.96 10.49 25.24
CA ILE A 27 22.79 9.65 25.00
C ILE A 27 21.67 10.35 24.21
N ASN A 28 21.57 11.67 24.31
CA ASN A 28 20.56 12.42 23.57
C ASN A 28 20.92 12.47 22.08
N VAL A 29 22.17 12.80 21.76
CA VAL A 29 22.69 12.79 20.38
C VAL A 29 22.58 11.38 19.76
N PHE A 30 22.91 10.35 20.53
CA PHE A 30 22.73 8.96 20.10
C PHE A 30 21.28 8.63 19.75
N THR A 31 20.35 9.01 20.64
CA THR A 31 18.92 8.73 20.46
C THR A 31 18.37 9.48 19.24
N GLU A 32 18.72 10.75 19.07
CA GLU A 32 18.32 11.55 17.92
C GLU A 32 18.84 10.96 16.61
N ALA A 33 20.11 10.54 16.57
CA ALA A 33 20.71 9.94 15.38
C ALA A 33 20.03 8.61 14.99
N VAL A 34 19.79 7.73 15.96
CA VAL A 34 19.13 6.43 15.73
C VAL A 34 17.67 6.63 15.31
N VAL A 35 16.92 7.52 15.95
CA VAL A 35 15.53 7.82 15.59
C VAL A 35 15.44 8.44 14.20
N GLY A 36 16.33 9.37 13.87
CA GLY A 36 16.40 9.99 12.55
C GLY A 36 16.72 8.96 11.45
N PHE A 37 17.67 8.06 11.72
CA PHE A 37 18.02 6.98 10.80
C PHE A 37 16.84 6.03 10.54
N ILE A 38 16.18 5.53 11.60
CA ILE A 38 15.02 4.63 11.46
C ILE A 38 13.89 5.31 10.69
N SER A 39 13.62 6.58 10.99
CA SER A 39 12.57 7.35 10.31
C SER A 39 12.86 7.48 8.81
N LYS A 40 14.10 7.82 8.46
CA LYS A 40 14.57 7.92 7.08
C LYS A 40 14.48 6.57 6.35
N LEU A 41 14.91 5.49 7.00
CA LEU A 41 14.90 4.15 6.43
C LEU A 41 13.46 3.66 6.18
N ALA A 42 12.54 3.93 7.11
CA ALA A 42 11.12 3.63 6.92
C ALA A 42 10.54 4.44 5.74
N ASP A 43 10.86 5.73 5.64
CA ASP A 43 10.43 6.58 4.54
C ASP A 43 10.93 6.12 3.17
N ASP A 44 12.16 5.61 3.11
CA ASP A 44 12.80 5.14 1.87
C ASP A 44 12.36 3.72 1.50
N THR A 45 11.99 2.88 2.48
CA THR A 45 11.55 1.49 2.25
C THR A 45 10.08 1.40 1.82
N VAL A 46 9.24 2.32 2.31
CA VAL A 46 7.82 2.36 1.94
C VAL A 46 7.68 3.00 0.56
N GLN A 47 7.28 2.19 -0.42
CA GLN A 47 7.04 2.69 -1.77
C GLN A 47 5.88 3.70 -1.77
N LYS A 48 6.19 4.97 -2.00
CA LYS A 48 5.19 6.04 -2.11
C LYS A 48 4.60 6.05 -3.53
N MET A 49 3.36 5.62 -3.67
CA MET A 49 2.63 5.71 -4.93
C MET A 49 1.75 6.97 -4.94
N ILE A 50 2.04 7.90 -5.86
CA ILE A 50 1.15 9.05 -6.11
C ILE A 50 0.05 8.60 -7.07
N ILE A 51 -1.16 8.41 -6.55
CA ILE A 51 -2.34 8.11 -7.37
C ILE A 51 -3.06 9.41 -7.70
N ARG A 52 -2.96 9.84 -8.96
CA ARG A 52 -3.73 10.99 -9.45
C ARG A 52 -5.14 10.54 -9.82
N THR A 53 -6.12 10.88 -8.99
CA THR A 53 -7.53 10.63 -9.28
C THR A 53 -8.17 11.87 -9.89
N PHE A 54 -8.70 11.73 -11.11
CA PHE A 54 -9.51 12.77 -11.73
C PHE A 54 -10.98 12.59 -11.33
N PRO A 55 -11.74 13.67 -11.10
CA PRO A 55 -13.19 13.59 -10.93
C PRO A 55 -13.84 13.07 -12.21
N ASN A 56 -13.97 11.75 -12.35
CA ASN A 56 -14.69 11.12 -13.44
C ASN A 56 -16.19 11.07 -13.10
N HIS A 57 -16.80 12.24 -12.87
CA HIS A 57 -18.24 12.38 -12.63
C HIS A 57 -19.00 12.27 -13.95
N LYS A 58 -18.82 11.15 -14.64
CA LYS A 58 -19.58 10.84 -15.84
C LYS A 58 -21.07 10.92 -15.50
N PRO A 59 -21.86 11.76 -16.18
CA PRO A 59 -23.27 11.98 -15.85
C PRO A 59 -24.10 10.69 -15.87
N TRP A 60 -23.68 9.71 -16.66
CA TRP A 60 -24.31 8.39 -16.79
C TRP A 60 -23.83 7.37 -15.76
N VAL A 61 -22.94 7.72 -14.83
CA VAL A 61 -22.47 6.84 -13.75
C VAL A 61 -23.21 7.21 -12.46
N ASP A 62 -24.41 6.66 -12.34
CA ASP A 62 -25.27 6.87 -11.17
C ASP A 62 -24.75 6.11 -9.93
N LYS A 63 -25.53 6.10 -8.84
CA LYS A 63 -25.16 5.35 -7.63
C LYS A 63 -25.11 3.84 -7.89
N THR A 64 -26.06 3.31 -8.65
CA THR A 64 -26.17 1.88 -8.98
C THR A 64 -24.93 1.37 -9.70
N ILE A 65 -24.47 2.10 -10.72
CA ILE A 65 -23.28 1.76 -11.49
C ILE A 65 -22.02 1.85 -10.61
N ARG A 66 -21.92 2.87 -9.73
CA ARG A 66 -20.80 2.98 -8.78
C ARG A 66 -20.75 1.81 -7.79
N ASP A 67 -21.89 1.40 -7.26
CA ASP A 67 -21.96 0.29 -6.32
C ASP A 67 -21.63 -1.04 -7.01
N ALA A 68 -22.11 -1.26 -8.24
CA ALA A 68 -21.73 -2.42 -9.05
C ALA A 68 -20.22 -2.45 -9.36
N LEU A 69 -19.63 -1.31 -9.74
CA LEU A 69 -18.19 -1.19 -10.00
C LEU A 69 -17.36 -1.48 -8.74
N ARG A 70 -17.76 -0.96 -7.58
CA ARG A 70 -17.11 -1.24 -6.29
C ARG A 70 -17.19 -2.73 -5.94
N SER A 71 -18.38 -3.33 -6.06
CA SER A 71 -18.55 -4.77 -5.82
C SER A 71 -17.68 -5.62 -6.75
N CYS A 72 -17.56 -5.22 -8.03
CA CYS A 72 -16.72 -5.89 -9.01
C CYS A 72 -15.22 -5.79 -8.63
N ALA A 73 -14.75 -4.61 -8.24
CA ALA A 73 -13.38 -4.41 -7.79
C ALA A 73 -13.05 -5.22 -6.51
N THR A 74 -13.98 -5.28 -5.55
CA THR A 74 -13.82 -6.12 -4.36
C THR A 74 -13.74 -7.60 -4.72
N ALA A 75 -14.65 -8.09 -5.58
CA ALA A 75 -14.66 -9.49 -6.01
C ALA A 75 -13.38 -9.87 -6.78
N TYR A 76 -12.84 -8.95 -7.59
CA TYR A 76 -11.56 -9.12 -8.26
C TYR A 76 -10.42 -9.32 -7.27
N ASN A 77 -10.29 -8.45 -6.26
CA ASN A 77 -9.22 -8.54 -5.27
C ASN A 77 -9.32 -9.83 -4.42
N VAL A 78 -10.54 -10.22 -4.06
CA VAL A 78 -10.78 -11.49 -3.35
C VAL A 78 -10.38 -12.67 -4.22
N GLY A 79 -10.80 -12.69 -5.48
CA GLY A 79 -10.46 -13.77 -6.41
C GLY A 79 -8.97 -13.85 -6.75
N LEU A 80 -8.29 -12.69 -6.82
CA LEU A 80 -6.84 -12.64 -6.99
C LEU A 80 -6.11 -13.24 -5.78
N ALA A 81 -6.62 -13.04 -4.56
CA ALA A 81 -6.05 -13.59 -3.34
C ALA A 81 -6.38 -15.09 -3.14
N SER A 82 -7.58 -15.53 -3.52
CA SER A 82 -8.04 -16.92 -3.34
C SER A 82 -7.75 -17.85 -4.50
N GLY A 83 -7.53 -17.31 -5.71
CA GLY A 83 -7.45 -18.05 -6.96
C GLY A 83 -8.81 -18.38 -7.62
N ASP A 84 -9.93 -18.05 -6.98
CA ASP A 84 -11.29 -18.28 -7.50
C ASP A 84 -11.92 -17.01 -8.05
N MET A 85 -12.20 -17.01 -9.36
CA MET A 85 -12.70 -15.84 -10.09
C MET A 85 -14.22 -15.86 -10.36
N ASP A 86 -14.97 -16.84 -9.87
CA ASP A 86 -16.40 -16.96 -10.21
C ASP A 86 -17.24 -15.82 -9.64
N SER A 87 -16.92 -15.38 -8.43
CA SER A 87 -17.55 -14.18 -7.83
C SER A 87 -17.27 -12.91 -8.66
N TYR A 88 -16.08 -12.79 -9.23
CA TYR A 88 -15.73 -11.68 -10.12
C TYR A 88 -16.54 -11.73 -11.43
N LYS A 89 -16.68 -12.90 -12.05
CA LYS A 89 -17.47 -13.06 -13.28
C LYS A 89 -18.93 -12.61 -13.07
N ALA A 90 -19.55 -13.04 -11.96
CA ALA A 90 -20.90 -12.65 -11.61
C ALA A 90 -21.02 -11.12 -11.38
N ALA A 91 -20.07 -10.53 -10.65
CA ALA A 91 -20.06 -9.09 -10.41
C ALA A 91 -19.83 -8.26 -11.69
N SER A 92 -19.00 -8.74 -12.61
CA SER A 92 -18.77 -8.11 -13.91
C SER A 92 -20.04 -8.09 -14.78
N TYR A 93 -20.79 -9.19 -14.78
CA TYR A 93 -22.09 -9.24 -15.45
C TYR A 93 -23.09 -8.24 -14.86
N ASN A 94 -23.09 -8.08 -13.53
CA ASN A 94 -23.95 -7.09 -12.87
C ASN A 94 -23.59 -5.64 -13.26
N VAL A 95 -22.31 -5.33 -13.47
CA VAL A 95 -21.87 -4.02 -14.00
C VAL A 95 -22.43 -3.78 -15.40
N GLN A 96 -22.34 -4.77 -16.29
CA GLN A 96 -22.89 -4.66 -17.65
C GLN A 96 -24.40 -4.44 -17.63
N LYS A 97 -25.11 -5.13 -16.73
CA LYS A 97 -26.57 -4.97 -16.56
C LYS A 97 -26.97 -3.61 -15.98
N ALA A 98 -26.10 -2.99 -15.18
CA ALA A 98 -26.34 -1.65 -14.61
C ALA A 98 -26.11 -0.53 -15.63
N LEU A 99 -25.32 -0.78 -16.68
CA LEU A 99 -25.17 0.10 -17.83
C LEU A 99 -26.37 -0.12 -18.77
N LYS A 100 -27.45 0.62 -18.55
CA LYS A 100 -28.61 0.68 -19.46
C LYS A 100 -28.68 2.01 -20.19
#